data_AF-A0A7V8YW04-F1
#
_entry.id   AF-A0A7V8YW04-F1
#
_cell.length_a   1.000
_cell.length_b   1.000
_cell.length_c   1.000
_cell.angle_alpha   90.00
_cell.angle_beta   90.00
_cell.angle_gamma   90.00
#
_symmetry.space_group_name_H-M   'P 1'
#
loop_
_entity.id
_entity.type
_entity.pdbx_description
1 polymer ?
#
loop_
_entity_poly.entity_id
_entity_poly.type
_entity_poly.pdbx_seq_one_letter_code
_entity_poly.pdbx_strand_id
1 'polypeptide(L)'
;MPLGLRRGTVTTIAESRERLIRLEVDGIACIAYPRLTGDIELGDDVLVNEQARLLELGSGGFDVLYANLTRGLGLVAEEGAHVIALPYTPGQVTVCYKEETATLAATLVGTPVVLCTLHSQIAPVCAALAGRRVAYVQIQGGALPVSLSDTVRTLQESGLLGPAFAVAPCLDGDLDFVTVAAALAWAAAEGHDAVVCSLGPGIVGTGSRLGTGALSLADAANVTTSLGGRPVLAVRGSEADGRARHRGESHHVEAVLSLCLGEVITADEGAGEGWEKACAGLPLSHMGRGPVEDPAFFRSAYAAGLAARELLG
;
A
#
# COMPACT_ATOMS: atom_id res chain seq x y z
N MET A 1 18.60 -0.95 19.65
CA MET A 1 18.13 0.17 18.83
C MET A 1 17.17 0.99 19.68
N PRO A 2 17.42 2.28 19.94
CA PRO A 2 16.49 3.13 20.69
C PRO A 2 15.34 3.63 19.81
N LEU A 3 14.19 3.96 20.42
CA LEU A 3 13.18 4.78 19.78
C LEU A 3 13.60 6.25 19.88
N GLY A 4 13.66 6.97 18.77
CA GLY A 4 13.81 8.43 18.74
C GLY A 4 12.46 9.09 18.96
N LEU A 5 12.01 9.06 20.21
CA LEU A 5 10.78 9.72 20.66
C LEU A 5 11.11 11.07 21.28
N ARG A 6 10.28 12.07 21.01
CA ARG A 6 10.24 13.33 21.75
C ARG A 6 8.82 13.60 22.24
N ARG A 7 8.72 14.38 23.31
CA ARG A 7 7.46 14.95 23.78
C ARG A 7 7.21 16.29 23.07
N GLY A 8 5.97 16.65 22.85
CA GLY A 8 5.58 17.91 22.22
C GLY A 8 4.11 18.23 22.41
N THR A 9 3.67 19.37 21.88
CA THR A 9 2.28 19.81 21.95
C THR A 9 1.65 19.94 20.57
N VAL A 10 0.41 19.47 20.42
CA VAL A 10 -0.34 19.66 19.17
C VAL A 10 -0.65 21.14 18.98
N THR A 11 -0.14 21.71 17.90
CA THR A 11 -0.18 23.15 17.59
C THR A 11 -1.15 23.49 16.45
N THR A 12 -1.33 22.56 15.50
CA THR A 12 -2.19 22.74 14.33
C THR A 12 -2.86 21.41 13.98
N ILE A 13 -4.11 21.44 13.52
CA ILE A 13 -4.77 20.29 12.87
C ILE A 13 -5.13 20.75 11.45
N ALA A 14 -4.39 20.24 10.46
CA ALA A 14 -4.54 20.66 9.06
C ALA A 14 -5.63 19.86 8.34
N GLU A 15 -5.74 18.57 8.64
CA GLU A 15 -6.76 17.69 8.10
C GLU A 15 -7.15 16.66 9.17
N SER A 16 -8.45 16.43 9.34
CA SER A 16 -8.97 15.39 10.22
C SER A 16 -9.92 14.47 9.44
N ARG A 17 -9.55 13.19 9.38
CA ARG A 17 -10.35 12.09 8.82
C ARG A 17 -10.50 11.04 9.92
N GLU A 18 -11.46 10.12 9.74
CA GLU A 18 -11.71 9.03 10.68
C GLU A 18 -10.44 8.21 11.03
N ARG A 19 -9.60 7.94 10.03
CA ARG A 19 -8.45 7.01 10.16
C ARG A 19 -7.07 7.68 10.06
N LEU A 20 -7.02 8.96 9.72
CA LEU A 20 -5.78 9.70 9.54
C LEU A 20 -5.99 11.17 9.91
N ILE A 21 -5.09 11.71 10.73
CA ILE A 21 -5.03 13.15 11.02
C ILE A 21 -3.67 13.66 10.56
N ARG A 22 -3.68 14.76 9.80
CA ARG A 22 -2.48 15.54 9.48
C ARG A 22 -2.46 16.77 10.38
N LEU A 23 -1.40 16.90 11.17
CA LEU A 23 -1.29 17.91 12.22
C LEU A 23 0.14 18.46 12.32
N GLU A 24 0.34 19.40 13.23
CA GLU A 24 1.67 19.87 13.61
C GLU A 24 1.89 19.71 15.12
N VAL A 25 3.06 19.20 15.49
CA VAL A 25 3.51 19.11 16.89
C VAL A 25 4.72 20.03 17.07
N ASP A 26 4.54 21.09 17.85
CA ASP A 26 5.49 22.20 17.99
C ASP A 26 5.88 22.84 16.63
N GLY A 27 4.90 22.99 15.74
CA GLY A 27 5.10 23.52 14.38
C GLY A 27 5.79 22.57 13.39
N ILE A 28 6.01 21.30 13.76
CA ILE A 28 6.58 20.28 12.86
C ILE A 28 5.46 19.39 12.34
N ALA A 29 5.39 19.21 11.01
CA ALA A 29 4.43 18.33 10.36
C ALA A 29 4.47 16.91 10.94
N CYS A 30 3.30 16.38 11.26
CA CYS A 30 3.12 15.09 11.92
C CYS A 30 1.85 14.41 11.42
N ILE A 31 1.84 13.08 11.40
CA ILE A 31 0.64 12.29 11.14
C ILE A 31 0.26 11.49 12.37
N ALA A 32 -1.05 11.32 12.59
CA ALA A 32 -1.60 10.45 13.62
C ALA A 32 -2.63 9.51 13.01
N TYR A 33 -2.74 8.31 13.60
CA TYR A 33 -3.72 7.30 13.26
C TYR A 33 -4.69 7.18 14.45
N PRO A 34 -5.89 7.81 14.41
CA PRO A 34 -6.78 7.87 15.57
C PRO A 34 -7.16 6.51 16.14
N ARG A 35 -7.21 5.45 15.31
CA ARG A 35 -7.42 4.08 15.79
C ARG A 35 -6.31 3.56 16.71
N LEU A 36 -5.11 4.12 16.60
CA LEU A 36 -3.96 3.80 17.46
C LEU A 36 -3.75 4.84 18.57
N THR A 37 -4.04 6.11 18.29
CA THR A 37 -3.64 7.23 19.15
C THR A 37 -4.80 7.89 19.89
N GLY A 38 -6.04 7.49 19.60
CA GLY A 38 -7.25 8.15 20.05
C GLY A 38 -7.47 9.50 19.34
N ASP A 39 -8.52 10.19 19.78
CA ASP A 39 -8.86 11.53 19.29
C ASP A 39 -7.77 12.55 19.63
N ILE A 40 -7.56 13.51 18.71
CA ILE A 40 -6.53 14.54 18.80
C ILE A 40 -7.21 15.92 18.82
N GLU A 41 -6.79 16.79 19.75
CA GLU A 41 -7.20 18.20 19.81
C GLU A 41 -5.98 19.11 19.94
N LEU A 42 -6.19 20.41 19.67
CA LEU A 42 -5.18 21.44 19.89
C LEU A 42 -4.79 21.50 21.37
N GLY A 43 -3.49 21.64 21.64
CA GLY A 43 -2.95 21.71 22.99
C GLY A 43 -2.68 20.35 23.65
N ASP A 44 -2.99 19.24 22.98
CA ASP A 44 -2.67 17.91 23.49
C ASP A 44 -1.17 17.71 23.67
N ASP A 45 -0.82 17.07 24.78
CA ASP A 45 0.53 16.62 25.09
C ASP A 45 0.75 15.23 24.49
N VAL A 46 1.78 15.09 23.68
CA VAL A 46 1.97 13.91 22.82
C VAL A 46 3.42 13.44 22.81
N LEU A 47 3.62 12.15 22.55
CA LEU A 47 4.89 11.58 22.12
C LEU A 47 4.87 11.41 20.60
N VAL A 48 5.95 11.80 19.94
CA VAL A 48 6.12 11.62 18.49
C VAL A 48 7.43 10.92 18.19
N ASN A 49 7.44 10.08 17.15
CA ASN A 49 8.63 9.49 16.58
C ASN A 49 9.13 10.37 15.42
N GLU A 50 10.37 10.85 15.55
CA GLU A 50 10.95 11.83 14.63
C GLU A 50 12.09 11.26 13.75
N GLN A 51 12.46 9.99 13.94
CA GLN A 51 13.69 9.45 13.36
C GLN A 51 13.70 9.49 11.83
N ALA A 52 12.60 9.05 11.20
CA ALA A 52 12.57 8.95 9.75
C ALA A 52 12.66 10.33 9.08
N ARG A 53 12.10 11.37 9.71
CA ARG A 53 12.24 12.77 9.28
C ARG A 53 13.68 13.26 9.48
N LEU A 54 14.24 13.08 10.67
CA LEU A 54 15.61 13.54 10.99
C LEU A 54 16.69 12.87 10.12
N LEU A 55 16.45 11.62 9.71
CA LEU A 55 17.36 10.86 8.83
C LEU A 55 17.03 11.02 7.34
N GLU A 56 16.02 11.82 6.99
CA GLU A 56 15.57 12.04 5.60
C GLU A 56 15.27 10.74 4.81
N LEU A 57 14.76 9.71 5.50
CA LEU A 57 14.55 8.37 4.93
C LEU A 57 13.24 8.25 4.12
N GLY A 58 12.86 9.31 3.41
CA GLY A 58 11.68 9.29 2.54
C GLY A 58 10.35 9.22 3.29
N SER A 59 10.28 9.70 4.53
CA SER A 59 9.04 9.75 5.33
C SER A 59 8.00 10.76 4.83
N GLY A 60 8.21 11.41 3.68
CA GLY A 60 7.39 12.55 3.26
C GLY A 60 7.61 13.82 4.08
N GLY A 61 8.62 13.84 4.97
CA GLY A 61 9.02 15.04 5.71
C GLY A 61 8.22 15.28 7.00
N PHE A 62 7.51 14.27 7.50
CA PHE A 62 6.71 14.37 8.73
C PHE A 62 7.19 13.42 9.84
N ASP A 63 6.86 13.78 11.08
CA ASP A 63 6.92 12.92 12.27
C ASP A 63 5.70 11.99 12.33
N VAL A 64 5.76 10.94 13.14
CA VAL A 64 4.61 10.04 13.40
C VAL A 64 4.22 10.14 14.87
N LEU A 65 2.97 10.47 15.16
CA LEU A 65 2.45 10.51 16.53
C LEU A 65 2.45 9.10 17.11
N TYR A 66 3.18 8.94 18.21
CA TYR A 66 3.40 7.65 18.88
C TYR A 66 2.35 7.39 19.97
N ALA A 67 2.05 8.40 20.79
CA ALA A 67 1.01 8.31 21.82
C ALA A 67 0.49 9.71 22.17
N ASN A 68 -0.82 9.83 22.40
CA ASN A 68 -1.41 11.02 22.99
C ASN A 68 -1.50 10.84 24.51
N LEU A 69 -0.75 11.66 25.27
CA LEU A 69 -0.64 11.58 26.72
C LEU A 69 -1.78 12.28 27.47
N THR A 70 -2.53 13.15 26.78
CA THR A 70 -3.68 13.85 27.35
C THR A 70 -4.92 12.98 27.35
N ARG A 71 -5.24 12.30 26.23
CA ARG A 71 -6.45 11.48 26.11
C ARG A 71 -6.32 10.17 25.33
N GLY A 72 -5.14 9.84 24.81
CA GLY A 72 -4.89 8.60 24.07
C GLY A 72 -4.46 7.42 24.95
N LEU A 73 -4.46 7.56 26.28
CA LEU A 73 -4.11 6.48 27.21
C LEU A 73 -5.36 5.75 27.69
N GLY A 74 -5.27 4.42 27.79
CA GLY A 74 -6.39 3.59 28.24
C GLY A 74 -7.50 3.42 27.20
N LEU A 75 -7.17 3.56 25.91
CA LEU A 75 -8.09 3.27 24.82
C LEU A 75 -8.59 1.82 24.92
N VAL A 76 -9.87 1.64 24.62
CA VAL A 76 -10.51 0.32 24.66
C VAL A 76 -10.19 -0.42 23.37
N ALA A 77 -9.85 -1.70 23.48
CA ALA A 77 -9.66 -2.57 22.32
C ALA A 77 -10.97 -2.68 21.51
N GLU A 78 -10.84 -2.92 20.21
CA GLU A 78 -11.98 -3.25 19.37
C GLU A 78 -12.73 -4.48 19.92
N GLU A 79 -14.06 -4.42 19.92
CA GLU A 79 -14.90 -5.52 20.40
C GLU A 79 -14.68 -6.77 19.52
N GLY A 80 -14.42 -7.92 20.15
CA GLY A 80 -14.16 -9.19 19.44
C GLY A 80 -12.70 -9.40 19.03
N ALA A 81 -11.83 -8.40 19.20
CA ALA A 81 -10.41 -8.55 18.88
C ALA A 81 -9.74 -9.55 19.82
N HIS A 82 -9.14 -10.59 19.24
CA HIS A 82 -8.42 -11.62 19.98
C HIS A 82 -7.05 -11.96 19.39
N VAL A 83 -6.61 -11.21 18.38
CA VAL A 83 -5.28 -11.30 17.78
C VAL A 83 -4.50 -10.02 18.04
N ILE A 84 -3.20 -10.15 18.26
CA ILE A 84 -2.26 -9.04 18.41
C ILE A 84 -1.46 -8.86 17.13
N ALA A 85 -1.58 -7.68 16.52
CA ALA A 85 -0.64 -7.22 15.50
C ALA A 85 0.63 -6.66 16.15
N LEU A 86 1.76 -6.79 15.43
CA LEU A 86 3.09 -6.39 15.90
C LEU A 86 3.43 -6.96 17.30
N PRO A 87 3.25 -8.28 17.52
CA PRO A 87 3.34 -8.88 18.84
C PRO A 87 4.71 -8.68 19.46
N TYR A 88 4.73 -8.37 20.77
CA TYR A 88 5.94 -8.11 21.57
C TYR A 88 6.73 -6.86 21.16
N THR A 89 6.19 -6.02 20.27
CA THR A 89 6.75 -4.69 19.99
C THR A 89 6.11 -3.63 20.90
N PRO A 90 6.80 -2.50 21.14
CA PRO A 90 6.20 -1.37 21.87
C PRO A 90 4.94 -0.77 21.23
N GLY A 91 4.65 -1.08 19.96
CA GLY A 91 3.48 -0.61 19.22
C GLY A 91 2.45 -1.71 18.95
N GLN A 92 2.47 -2.81 19.71
CA GLN A 92 1.50 -3.89 19.56
C GLN A 92 0.07 -3.40 19.76
N VAL A 93 -0.88 -3.92 18.96
CA VAL A 93 -2.29 -3.51 18.99
C VAL A 93 -3.19 -4.71 18.72
N THR A 94 -4.38 -4.73 19.31
CA THR A 94 -5.42 -5.74 19.04
C THR A 94 -6.09 -5.46 17.70
N VAL A 95 -6.31 -6.50 16.89
CA VAL A 95 -6.93 -6.39 15.57
C VAL A 95 -7.96 -7.51 15.38
N CYS A 96 -9.06 -7.21 14.69
CA CYS A 96 -9.99 -8.18 14.14
C CYS A 96 -9.62 -8.46 12.68
N TYR A 97 -9.33 -9.73 12.36
CA TYR A 97 -9.01 -10.14 11.00
C TYR A 97 -10.27 -10.67 10.30
N LYS A 98 -10.49 -10.26 9.04
CA LYS A 98 -11.74 -10.58 8.34
C LYS A 98 -11.94 -12.08 8.15
N GLU A 99 -10.86 -12.83 7.94
CA GLU A 99 -10.91 -14.29 7.77
C GLU A 99 -11.37 -15.06 9.01
N GLU A 100 -11.44 -14.44 10.19
CA GLU A 100 -11.92 -15.08 11.42
C GLU A 100 -13.43 -15.37 11.37
N THR A 101 -14.16 -14.62 10.55
CA THR A 101 -15.63 -14.70 10.44
C THR A 101 -16.14 -14.91 9.02
N ALA A 102 -15.29 -14.69 8.01
CA ALA A 102 -15.69 -14.77 6.61
C ALA A 102 -15.57 -16.19 6.03
N THR A 103 -16.43 -16.49 5.05
CA THR A 103 -16.23 -17.66 4.19
C THR A 103 -15.23 -17.29 3.09
N LEU A 104 -14.20 -18.12 2.91
CA LEU A 104 -13.15 -17.90 1.90
C LEU A 104 -13.38 -18.79 0.68
N ALA A 105 -13.09 -18.28 -0.51
CA ALA A 105 -13.10 -19.10 -1.71
C ALA A 105 -11.93 -20.10 -1.69
N ALA A 106 -12.16 -21.33 -2.17
CA ALA A 106 -11.10 -22.33 -2.29
C ALA A 106 -10.13 -22.02 -3.43
N THR A 107 -10.56 -21.27 -4.44
CA THR A 107 -9.78 -20.91 -5.62
C THR A 107 -10.15 -19.51 -6.11
N LEU A 108 -9.27 -18.88 -6.88
CA LEU A 108 -9.51 -17.59 -7.53
C LEU A 108 -10.13 -17.71 -8.92
N VAL A 109 -10.36 -18.93 -9.45
CA VAL A 109 -11.04 -19.16 -10.75
C VAL A 109 -10.46 -18.31 -11.90
N GLY A 110 -9.13 -18.16 -11.94
CA GLY A 110 -8.45 -17.37 -12.96
C GLY A 110 -8.46 -15.85 -12.75
N THR A 111 -8.98 -15.34 -11.62
CA THR A 111 -8.98 -13.90 -11.31
C THR A 111 -7.57 -13.30 -11.45
N PRO A 112 -7.42 -12.21 -12.21
CA PRO A 112 -6.15 -11.51 -12.34
C PRO A 112 -5.79 -10.78 -11.03
N VAL A 113 -4.52 -10.91 -10.65
CA VAL A 113 -3.93 -10.19 -9.51
C VAL A 113 -2.77 -9.35 -10.02
N VAL A 114 -2.96 -8.03 -10.07
CA VAL A 114 -1.93 -7.10 -10.53
C VAL A 114 -0.98 -6.77 -9.39
N LEU A 115 0.31 -7.03 -9.59
CA LEU A 115 1.39 -6.84 -8.63
C LEU A 115 2.14 -5.54 -8.95
N CYS A 116 1.86 -4.50 -8.19
CA CYS A 116 2.52 -3.21 -8.31
C CYS A 116 3.84 -3.20 -7.53
N THR A 117 4.94 -3.02 -8.26
CA THR A 117 6.29 -2.85 -7.68
C THR A 117 6.44 -1.58 -6.84
N LEU A 118 5.59 -0.59 -7.08
CA LEU A 118 5.54 0.68 -6.36
C LEU A 118 4.10 1.11 -6.13
N HIS A 119 3.82 1.70 -4.96
CA HIS A 119 2.50 2.20 -4.59
C HIS A 119 1.92 3.20 -5.61
N SER A 120 2.77 4.02 -6.23
CA SER A 120 2.38 4.99 -7.26
C SER A 120 1.85 4.36 -8.55
N GLN A 121 1.97 3.05 -8.74
CA GLN A 121 1.40 2.33 -9.90
C GLN A 121 -0.08 1.98 -9.73
N ILE A 122 -0.67 2.11 -8.53
CA ILE A 122 -2.06 1.70 -8.28
C ILE A 122 -3.04 2.51 -9.15
N ALA A 123 -2.87 3.83 -9.20
CA ALA A 123 -3.77 4.72 -9.95
C ALA A 123 -3.86 4.37 -11.45
N PRO A 124 -2.75 4.27 -12.20
CA PRO A 124 -2.81 3.88 -13.61
C PRO A 124 -3.33 2.44 -13.80
N VAL A 125 -3.01 1.49 -12.93
CA VAL A 125 -3.58 0.12 -13.00
C VAL A 125 -5.10 0.15 -12.85
N CYS A 126 -5.61 0.89 -11.85
CA CYS A 126 -7.06 0.99 -11.62
C CYS A 126 -7.76 1.74 -12.77
N ALA A 127 -7.12 2.74 -13.37
CA ALA A 127 -7.65 3.43 -14.55
C ALA A 127 -7.86 2.46 -15.73
N ALA A 128 -6.94 1.53 -15.96
CA ALA A 128 -7.08 0.52 -17.01
C ALA A 128 -8.23 -0.47 -16.73
N LEU A 129 -8.45 -0.77 -15.44
CA LEU A 129 -9.53 -1.63 -14.95
C LEU A 129 -10.87 -0.91 -14.73
N ALA A 130 -11.00 0.35 -15.17
CA ALA A 130 -12.23 1.11 -15.00
C ALA A 130 -13.46 0.35 -15.53
N GLY A 131 -14.50 0.29 -14.70
CA GLY A 131 -15.72 -0.48 -14.96
C GLY A 131 -15.70 -1.93 -14.45
N ARG A 132 -14.62 -2.36 -13.81
CA ARG A 132 -14.50 -3.66 -13.12
C ARG A 132 -14.58 -3.49 -11.60
N ARG A 133 -15.00 -4.53 -10.87
CA ARG A 133 -14.99 -4.59 -9.40
C ARG A 133 -13.60 -4.91 -8.88
N VAL A 134 -12.81 -3.89 -8.58
CA VAL A 134 -11.42 -4.05 -8.13
C VAL A 134 -11.32 -3.96 -6.60
N ALA A 135 -10.58 -4.87 -5.96
CA ALA A 135 -10.12 -4.71 -4.58
C ALA A 135 -8.64 -4.36 -4.53
N TYR A 136 -8.21 -3.61 -3.50
CA TYR A 136 -6.80 -3.31 -3.26
C TYR A 136 -6.28 -4.14 -2.09
N VAL A 137 -5.06 -4.64 -2.21
CA VAL A 137 -4.36 -5.37 -1.14
C VAL A 137 -3.00 -4.74 -0.92
N GLN A 138 -2.82 -4.11 0.24
CA GLN A 138 -1.49 -3.70 0.67
C GLN A 138 -0.78 -4.89 1.32
N ILE A 139 0.30 -5.33 0.69
CA ILE A 139 1.12 -6.44 1.17
C ILE A 139 2.36 -5.94 1.91
N GLN A 140 3.01 -6.86 2.61
CA GLN A 140 4.26 -6.63 3.33
C GLN A 140 5.38 -6.12 2.39
N GLY A 141 6.37 -5.40 2.94
CA GLY A 141 7.52 -4.87 2.20
C GLY A 141 7.67 -3.34 2.20
N GLY A 142 6.64 -2.63 2.66
CA GLY A 142 6.64 -1.20 3.01
C GLY A 142 5.56 -0.95 4.05
N ALA A 143 5.70 -1.57 5.23
CA ALA A 143 4.60 -1.71 6.18
C ALA A 143 4.25 -0.36 6.82
N LEU A 144 3.06 0.13 6.47
CA LEU A 144 2.40 1.31 7.03
C LEU A 144 0.89 1.03 7.13
N PRO A 145 0.15 1.84 7.91
CA PRO A 145 -1.30 1.86 7.84
C PRO A 145 -1.80 2.21 6.43
N VAL A 146 -2.78 1.45 5.91
CA VAL A 146 -3.35 1.67 4.56
C VAL A 146 -4.00 3.04 4.44
N SER A 147 -4.58 3.53 5.54
CA SER A 147 -5.21 4.85 5.68
C SER A 147 -4.32 6.04 5.34
N LEU A 148 -3.00 5.87 5.32
CA LEU A 148 -2.05 6.90 4.90
C LEU A 148 -2.20 7.29 3.42
N SER A 149 -2.67 6.37 2.58
CA SER A 149 -2.67 6.57 1.12
C SER A 149 -3.80 7.48 0.64
N ASP A 150 -3.44 8.70 0.26
CA ASP A 150 -4.34 9.60 -0.46
C ASP A 150 -4.76 9.02 -1.82
N THR A 151 -3.89 8.23 -2.47
CA THR A 151 -4.17 7.56 -3.75
C THR A 151 -5.28 6.54 -3.62
N VAL A 152 -5.19 5.64 -2.64
CA VAL A 152 -6.25 4.63 -2.39
C VAL A 152 -7.56 5.34 -2.10
N ARG A 153 -7.56 6.34 -1.21
CA ARG A 153 -8.75 7.12 -0.89
C ARG A 153 -9.37 7.79 -2.12
N THR A 154 -8.56 8.47 -2.93
CA THR A 154 -9.05 9.14 -4.15
C THR A 154 -9.66 8.14 -5.14
N LEU A 155 -9.04 6.97 -5.30
CA LEU A 155 -9.55 5.93 -6.20
C LEU A 155 -10.88 5.35 -5.70
N GLN A 156 -11.03 5.16 -4.38
CA GLN A 156 -12.28 4.74 -3.77
C GLN A 156 -13.39 5.78 -3.95
N GLU A 157 -13.10 7.06 -3.66
CA GLU A 157 -14.03 8.18 -3.85
C GLU A 157 -14.47 8.33 -5.31
N SER A 158 -13.59 8.00 -6.27
CA SER A 158 -13.89 8.01 -7.71
C SER A 158 -14.60 6.74 -8.23
N GLY A 159 -14.78 5.72 -7.38
CA GLY A 159 -15.40 4.43 -7.77
C GLY A 159 -14.52 3.55 -8.66
N LEU A 160 -13.24 3.88 -8.84
CA LEU A 160 -12.28 3.06 -9.58
C LEU A 160 -11.71 1.91 -8.73
N LEU A 161 -11.85 2.02 -7.41
CA LEU A 161 -11.38 1.02 -6.45
C LEU A 161 -12.46 0.74 -5.41
N GLY A 162 -12.65 -0.54 -5.08
CA GLY A 162 -13.51 -0.99 -4.00
C GLY A 162 -12.78 -0.96 -2.65
N PRO A 163 -13.01 -1.94 -1.76
CA PRO A 163 -12.39 -1.94 -0.44
C PRO A 163 -10.87 -2.17 -0.53
N ALA A 164 -10.17 -1.57 0.42
CA ALA A 164 -8.72 -1.62 0.58
C ALA A 164 -8.36 -2.52 1.76
N PHE A 165 -7.57 -3.57 1.51
CA PHE A 165 -7.19 -4.54 2.53
C PHE A 165 -5.77 -4.29 3.03
N ALA A 166 -5.54 -4.49 4.33
CA ALA A 166 -4.19 -4.56 4.88
C ALA A 166 -3.83 -6.01 5.17
N VAL A 167 -2.71 -6.49 4.62
CA VAL A 167 -2.15 -7.79 4.97
C VAL A 167 -1.02 -7.59 5.97
N ALA A 168 -1.03 -8.34 7.07
CA ALA A 168 -0.04 -8.25 8.13
C ALA A 168 1.41 -8.26 7.58
N PRO A 169 2.31 -7.38 8.07
CA PRO A 169 2.13 -6.49 9.21
C PRO A 169 1.55 -5.11 8.86
N CYS A 170 0.96 -4.94 7.67
CA CYS A 170 0.17 -3.74 7.40
C CYS A 170 -1.09 -3.74 8.26
N LEU A 171 -1.63 -2.55 8.51
CA LEU A 171 -2.78 -2.33 9.37
C LEU A 171 -3.72 -1.31 8.75
N ASP A 172 -4.87 -1.13 9.40
CA ASP A 172 -5.75 0.00 9.15
C ASP A 172 -6.30 0.03 7.72
N GLY A 173 -6.58 -1.15 7.15
CA GLY A 173 -7.37 -1.31 5.93
C GLY A 173 -8.87 -1.24 6.23
N ASP A 174 -9.71 -1.13 5.20
CA ASP A 174 -11.17 -1.33 5.35
C ASP A 174 -11.45 -2.70 5.97
N LEU A 175 -10.61 -3.68 5.62
CA LEU A 175 -10.54 -5.01 6.20
C LEU A 175 -9.07 -5.39 6.39
N ASP A 176 -8.74 -5.97 7.53
CA ASP A 176 -7.40 -6.47 7.81
C ASP A 176 -7.37 -8.00 7.62
N PHE A 177 -6.25 -8.52 7.13
CA PHE A 177 -5.99 -9.95 6.93
C PHE A 177 -4.60 -10.35 7.46
N VAL A 178 -4.46 -11.58 7.95
CA VAL A 178 -3.18 -12.15 8.38
C VAL A 178 -2.30 -12.48 7.16
N THR A 179 -2.91 -12.94 6.07
CA THR A 179 -2.17 -13.40 4.89
C THR A 179 -2.77 -12.90 3.58
N VAL A 180 -1.91 -12.77 2.56
CA VAL A 180 -2.36 -12.47 1.19
C VAL A 180 -3.29 -13.57 0.65
N ALA A 181 -3.11 -14.83 1.07
CA ALA A 181 -3.99 -15.92 0.69
C ALA A 181 -5.43 -15.69 1.15
N ALA A 182 -5.60 -15.31 2.42
CA ALA A 182 -6.92 -15.00 2.99
C ALA A 182 -7.57 -13.78 2.30
N ALA A 183 -6.79 -12.71 2.09
CA ALA A 183 -7.24 -11.51 1.39
C ALA A 183 -7.73 -11.80 -0.04
N LEU A 184 -6.96 -12.56 -0.82
CA LEU A 184 -7.32 -12.93 -2.20
C LEU A 184 -8.53 -13.88 -2.23
N ALA A 185 -8.56 -14.87 -1.34
CA ALA A 185 -9.68 -15.82 -1.25
C ALA A 185 -10.99 -15.13 -0.82
N TRP A 186 -10.91 -14.13 0.07
CA TRP A 186 -12.05 -13.31 0.43
C TRP A 186 -12.50 -12.44 -0.76
N ALA A 187 -11.57 -11.79 -1.47
CA ALA A 187 -11.92 -11.00 -2.64
C ALA A 187 -12.66 -11.80 -3.71
N ALA A 188 -12.20 -13.03 -3.97
CA ALA A 188 -12.85 -13.94 -4.89
C ALA A 188 -14.25 -14.35 -4.41
N ALA A 189 -14.42 -14.64 -3.11
CA ALA A 189 -15.74 -14.98 -2.54
C ALA A 189 -16.76 -13.83 -2.68
N GLU A 190 -16.31 -12.57 -2.59
CA GLU A 190 -17.14 -11.37 -2.77
C GLU A 190 -17.36 -10.97 -4.24
N GLY A 191 -16.78 -11.73 -5.17
CA GLY A 191 -16.93 -11.53 -6.61
C GLY A 191 -16.22 -10.29 -7.15
N HIS A 192 -15.02 -9.98 -6.64
CA HIS A 192 -14.16 -9.00 -7.28
C HIS A 192 -13.59 -9.55 -8.60
N ASP A 193 -13.67 -8.75 -9.65
CA ASP A 193 -13.19 -9.11 -10.99
C ASP A 193 -11.67 -9.16 -11.04
N ALA A 194 -10.99 -8.28 -10.31
CA ALA A 194 -9.54 -8.18 -10.26
C ALA A 194 -9.07 -7.72 -8.87
N VAL A 195 -7.83 -8.05 -8.53
CA VAL A 195 -7.18 -7.54 -7.32
C VAL A 195 -5.92 -6.79 -7.69
N VAL A 196 -5.70 -5.62 -7.08
CA VAL A 196 -4.46 -4.85 -7.22
C VAL A 196 -3.69 -4.96 -5.91
N CYS A 197 -2.56 -5.65 -5.94
CA CYS A 197 -1.64 -5.78 -4.82
C CYS A 197 -0.49 -4.78 -4.95
N SER A 198 -0.13 -4.10 -3.87
CA SER A 198 1.10 -3.29 -3.86
C SER A 198 1.75 -3.26 -2.49
N LEU A 199 3.02 -2.88 -2.47
CA LEU A 199 3.70 -2.47 -1.25
C LEU A 199 3.14 -1.11 -0.80
N GLY A 200 3.05 -0.89 0.52
CA GLY A 200 2.80 0.45 1.04
C GLY A 200 3.94 1.44 0.73
N PRO A 201 3.73 2.75 0.96
CA PRO A 201 4.81 3.72 0.89
C PRO A 201 5.92 3.39 1.91
N GLY A 202 7.13 3.92 1.69
CA GLY A 202 8.27 3.65 2.60
C GLY A 202 8.84 2.23 2.48
N ILE A 203 9.02 1.74 1.24
CA ILE A 203 9.58 0.41 0.97
C ILE A 203 10.91 0.22 1.71
N VAL A 204 11.01 -0.87 2.46
CA VAL A 204 12.23 -1.23 3.18
C VAL A 204 13.25 -1.74 2.17
N GLY A 205 14.47 -1.21 2.24
CA GLY A 205 15.54 -1.61 1.34
C GLY A 205 16.92 -1.36 1.92
N THR A 206 17.82 -2.32 1.75
CA THR A 206 19.23 -2.20 2.14
C THR A 206 20.14 -1.89 0.94
N GLY A 207 19.55 -1.83 -0.25
CA GLY A 207 20.29 -1.69 -1.51
C GLY A 207 20.87 -3.00 -2.06
N SER A 208 20.71 -4.13 -1.36
CA SER A 208 21.08 -5.45 -1.87
C SER A 208 19.95 -6.07 -2.71
N ARG A 209 20.31 -6.97 -3.64
CA ARG A 209 19.34 -7.66 -4.53
C ARG A 209 18.22 -8.37 -3.75
N LEU A 210 18.56 -8.97 -2.60
CA LEU A 210 17.62 -9.74 -1.79
C LEU A 210 17.12 -8.98 -0.55
N GLY A 211 17.65 -7.80 -0.28
CA GLY A 211 17.30 -6.98 0.88
C GLY A 211 16.33 -5.88 0.51
N THR A 212 15.24 -6.22 -0.18
CA THR A 212 14.18 -5.28 -0.57
C THR A 212 12.81 -5.86 -0.25
N GLY A 213 11.92 -5.02 0.27
CA GLY A 213 10.52 -5.37 0.50
C GLY A 213 9.75 -5.70 -0.78
N ALA A 214 10.28 -5.33 -1.96
CA ALA A 214 9.66 -5.71 -3.23
C ALA A 214 9.55 -7.23 -3.43
N LEU A 215 10.40 -8.03 -2.78
CA LEU A 215 10.34 -9.49 -2.86
C LEU A 215 9.02 -10.09 -2.33
N SER A 216 8.29 -9.35 -1.49
CA SER A 216 6.97 -9.77 -1.02
C SER A 216 5.94 -9.91 -2.15
N LEU A 217 6.19 -9.30 -3.32
CA LEU A 217 5.40 -9.54 -4.53
C LEU A 217 5.57 -10.95 -5.08
N ALA A 218 6.73 -11.59 -4.88
CA ALA A 218 6.93 -13.00 -5.27
C ALA A 218 6.05 -13.92 -4.41
N ASP A 219 5.92 -13.64 -3.11
CA ASP A 219 4.98 -14.37 -2.23
C ASP A 219 3.54 -14.23 -2.74
N ALA A 220 3.11 -13.00 -3.05
CA ALA A 220 1.79 -12.73 -3.60
C ALA A 220 1.57 -13.43 -4.96
N ALA A 221 2.57 -13.44 -5.85
CA ALA A 221 2.52 -14.15 -7.13
C ALA A 221 2.36 -15.66 -6.93
N ASN A 222 3.17 -16.25 -6.05
CA ASN A 222 3.15 -17.68 -5.75
C ASN A 222 1.82 -18.11 -5.14
N VAL A 223 1.26 -17.32 -4.21
CA VAL A 223 -0.07 -17.56 -3.64
C VAL A 223 -1.15 -17.44 -4.70
N THR A 224 -1.10 -16.41 -5.54
CA THR A 224 -2.06 -16.22 -6.65
C THR A 224 -2.07 -17.46 -7.54
N THR A 225 -0.91 -17.92 -8.00
CA THR A 225 -0.78 -19.12 -8.83
C THR A 225 -1.30 -20.36 -8.09
N SER A 226 -0.95 -20.54 -6.82
CA SER A 226 -1.34 -21.70 -6.02
C SER A 226 -2.86 -21.79 -5.81
N LEU A 227 -3.55 -20.65 -5.73
CA LEU A 227 -5.01 -20.58 -5.62
C LEU A 227 -5.71 -20.55 -7.00
N GLY A 228 -4.98 -20.74 -8.11
CA GLY A 228 -5.53 -20.77 -9.46
C GLY A 228 -5.92 -19.42 -10.03
N GLY A 229 -5.35 -18.33 -9.52
CA GLY A 229 -5.44 -16.99 -10.12
C GLY A 229 -4.35 -16.74 -11.16
N ARG A 230 -4.29 -15.51 -11.69
CA ARG A 230 -3.34 -15.13 -12.74
C ARG A 230 -2.53 -13.90 -12.32
N PRO A 231 -1.26 -14.05 -11.89
CA PRO A 231 -0.45 -12.91 -11.46
C PRO A 231 0.02 -12.09 -12.67
N VAL A 232 -0.13 -10.76 -12.59
CA VAL A 232 0.30 -9.80 -13.60
C VAL A 232 1.24 -8.79 -12.94
N LEU A 233 2.51 -8.71 -13.34
CA LEU A 233 3.49 -7.81 -12.72
C LEU A 233 3.55 -6.48 -13.46
N ALA A 234 3.31 -5.38 -12.74
CA ALA A 234 3.49 -4.03 -13.25
C ALA A 234 4.98 -3.66 -13.27
N VAL A 235 5.62 -3.88 -14.42
CA VAL A 235 7.02 -3.55 -14.62
C VAL A 235 7.24 -2.04 -14.50
N ARG A 236 8.41 -1.67 -13.99
CA ARG A 236 8.83 -0.28 -13.89
C ARG A 236 9.65 0.08 -15.13
N GLY A 237 9.02 0.75 -16.10
CA GLY A 237 9.74 1.49 -17.15
C GLY A 237 10.08 2.89 -16.62
N SER A 238 11.34 3.29 -16.61
CA SER A 238 11.72 4.67 -16.28
C SER A 238 13.05 5.01 -16.94
N GLU A 239 13.03 5.95 -17.89
CA GLU A 239 14.26 6.47 -18.52
C GLU A 239 14.80 7.71 -17.78
N ALA A 240 13.98 8.33 -16.93
CA ALA A 240 14.28 9.60 -16.25
C ALA A 240 15.03 9.43 -14.90
N ASP A 241 15.24 8.20 -14.42
CA ASP A 241 16.02 7.98 -13.19
C ASP A 241 17.53 8.08 -13.48
N GLY A 242 18.17 9.13 -12.97
CA GLY A 242 19.60 9.39 -13.18
C GLY A 242 20.55 8.31 -12.64
N ARG A 243 20.05 7.36 -11.84
CA ARG A 243 20.82 6.23 -11.32
C ARG A 243 20.91 5.14 -12.38
N ALA A 244 22.13 4.76 -12.77
CA ALA A 244 22.37 3.79 -13.86
C ALA A 244 21.64 2.44 -13.69
N ARG A 245 21.41 2.00 -12.45
CA ARG A 245 20.70 0.76 -12.11
C ARG A 245 19.17 0.84 -12.22
N HIS A 246 18.61 1.99 -12.58
CA HIS A 246 17.17 2.22 -12.73
C HIS A 246 16.78 2.62 -14.16
N ARG A 247 17.71 2.48 -15.12
CA ARG A 247 17.44 2.61 -16.56
C ARG A 247 17.19 1.23 -17.14
N GLY A 248 16.09 1.03 -17.87
CA GLY A 248 15.64 -0.27 -18.38
C GLY A 248 14.81 -1.08 -17.37
N GLU A 249 14.64 -2.38 -17.61
CA GLU A 249 13.91 -3.27 -16.70
C GLU A 249 14.53 -3.25 -15.29
N SER A 250 13.73 -2.84 -14.30
CA SER A 250 14.17 -2.65 -12.93
C SER A 250 14.79 -3.92 -12.33
N HIS A 251 15.97 -3.85 -11.73
CA HIS A 251 16.58 -4.98 -11.01
C HIS A 251 15.67 -5.61 -9.94
N HIS A 252 14.71 -4.85 -9.39
CA HIS A 252 13.71 -5.40 -8.47
C HIS A 252 12.69 -6.29 -9.18
N VAL A 253 12.32 -5.98 -10.42
CA VAL A 253 11.44 -6.83 -11.26
C VAL A 253 12.12 -8.16 -11.51
N GLU A 254 13.40 -8.14 -11.93
CA GLU A 254 14.17 -9.37 -12.14
C GLU A 254 14.29 -10.19 -10.84
N ALA A 255 14.57 -9.53 -9.70
CA ALA A 255 14.66 -10.20 -8.41
C ALA A 255 13.34 -10.87 -8.00
N VAL A 256 12.20 -10.17 -8.17
CA VAL A 256 10.87 -10.73 -7.93
C VAL A 256 10.60 -11.93 -8.83
N LEU A 257 10.77 -11.77 -10.15
CA LEU A 257 10.52 -12.83 -11.13
C LEU A 257 11.39 -14.07 -10.88
N SER A 258 12.64 -13.89 -10.46
CA SER A 258 13.54 -15.01 -10.15
C SER A 258 13.11 -15.86 -8.93
N LEU A 259 12.19 -15.36 -8.10
CA LEU A 259 11.63 -16.06 -6.95
C LEU A 259 10.17 -16.52 -7.17
N CYS A 260 9.58 -16.18 -8.31
CA CYS A 260 8.28 -16.69 -8.72
C CYS A 260 8.42 -18.14 -9.19
N LEU A 261 7.57 -19.02 -8.68
CA LEU A 261 7.55 -20.45 -9.01
C LEU A 261 6.69 -20.77 -10.23
N GLY A 262 5.72 -19.91 -10.53
CA GLY A 262 4.82 -20.03 -11.68
C GLY A 262 5.04 -18.94 -12.71
N GLU A 263 4.30 -19.04 -13.81
CA GLU A 263 4.26 -18.00 -14.83
C GLU A 263 3.69 -16.70 -14.24
N VAL A 264 4.36 -15.59 -14.51
CA VAL A 264 3.91 -14.24 -14.17
C VAL A 264 3.80 -13.44 -15.46
N ILE A 265 2.62 -12.90 -15.71
CA ILE A 265 2.33 -12.13 -16.91
C ILE A 265 2.97 -10.75 -16.76
N THR A 266 3.64 -10.27 -17.80
CA THR A 266 4.15 -8.90 -17.89
C THR A 266 3.58 -8.27 -19.15
N ALA A 267 3.33 -6.97 -19.12
CA ALA A 267 2.88 -6.21 -20.27
C ALA A 267 4.06 -5.44 -20.88
N ASP A 268 4.12 -5.38 -22.21
CA ASP A 268 5.04 -4.48 -22.91
C ASP A 268 4.63 -3.02 -22.64
N GLU A 269 5.60 -2.12 -22.45
CA GLU A 269 5.33 -0.70 -22.25
C GLU A 269 4.53 -0.09 -23.41
N GLY A 270 4.77 -0.55 -24.65
CA GLY A 270 4.06 -0.13 -25.84
C GLY A 270 2.57 -0.45 -25.84
N ALA A 271 2.11 -1.37 -24.99
CA ALA A 271 0.70 -1.71 -24.86
C ALA A 271 -0.13 -0.66 -24.08
N GLY A 272 0.53 0.31 -23.42
CA GLY A 272 -0.12 1.32 -22.58
C GLY A 272 -0.69 2.53 -23.33
N GLU A 273 -1.13 2.40 -24.58
CA GLU A 273 -1.69 3.52 -25.34
C GLU A 273 -2.95 4.11 -24.66
N GLY A 274 -3.09 5.44 -24.65
CA GLY A 274 -4.25 6.13 -24.08
C GLY A 274 -4.19 6.35 -22.55
N TRP A 275 -3.09 5.97 -21.90
CA TRP A 275 -2.92 6.13 -20.45
C TRP A 275 -3.08 7.59 -19.99
N GLU A 276 -2.63 8.57 -20.77
CA GLU A 276 -2.72 10.00 -20.41
C GLU A 276 -4.17 10.43 -20.20
N LYS A 277 -5.05 10.00 -21.11
CA LYS A 277 -6.48 10.30 -21.06
C LYS A 277 -7.17 9.51 -19.96
N ALA A 278 -6.84 8.22 -19.83
CA ALA A 278 -7.47 7.35 -18.84
C ALA A 278 -7.09 7.72 -17.40
N CYS A 279 -5.87 8.24 -17.19
CA CYS A 279 -5.38 8.62 -15.88
C CYS A 279 -5.57 10.12 -15.57
N ALA A 280 -6.20 10.88 -16.48
CA ALA A 280 -6.41 12.31 -16.29
C ALA A 280 -7.22 12.60 -15.01
N GLY A 281 -6.67 13.46 -14.15
CA GLY A 281 -7.29 13.83 -12.87
C GLY A 281 -7.02 12.85 -11.72
N LEU A 282 -6.31 11.75 -11.96
CA LEU A 282 -5.87 10.83 -10.90
C LEU A 282 -4.58 11.34 -10.21
N PRO A 283 -4.32 10.90 -8.97
CA PRO A 283 -3.10 11.25 -8.26
C PRO A 283 -1.90 10.52 -8.88
N LEU A 284 -1.19 11.20 -9.79
CA LEU A 284 -0.01 10.69 -10.50
C LEU A 284 1.25 11.39 -10.01
N SER A 285 1.95 10.73 -9.09
CA SER A 285 3.26 11.19 -8.60
C SER A 285 4.13 10.00 -8.22
N HIS A 286 5.40 10.04 -8.58
CA HIS A 286 6.39 9.02 -8.28
C HIS A 286 7.74 9.64 -7.96
N MET A 287 8.20 9.49 -6.72
CA MET A 287 9.47 10.09 -6.23
C MET A 287 9.57 11.60 -6.54
N GLY A 288 8.46 12.32 -6.43
CA GLY A 288 8.38 13.76 -6.72
C GLY A 288 8.24 14.10 -8.21
N ARG A 289 8.20 13.12 -9.11
CA ARG A 289 8.00 13.30 -10.55
C ARG A 289 6.56 13.02 -10.95
N GLY A 290 6.01 13.87 -11.81
CA GLY A 290 4.69 13.74 -12.40
C GLY A 290 4.68 13.04 -13.77
N PRO A 291 3.50 12.92 -14.41
CA PRO A 291 3.31 12.23 -15.69
C PRO A 291 4.07 12.84 -16.87
N VAL A 292 4.42 14.13 -16.80
CA VAL A 292 5.24 14.79 -17.83
C VAL A 292 6.71 14.43 -17.69
N GLU A 293 7.18 14.21 -16.47
CA GLU A 293 8.60 13.97 -16.16
C GLU A 293 8.99 12.50 -16.27
N ASP A 294 8.07 11.56 -16.01
CA ASP A 294 8.30 10.12 -16.06
C ASP A 294 7.12 9.37 -16.72
N PRO A 295 6.76 9.68 -17.98
CA PRO A 295 5.56 9.13 -18.64
C PRO A 295 5.61 7.61 -18.80
N ALA A 296 6.79 7.05 -19.06
CA ALA A 296 7.04 5.61 -19.20
C ALA A 296 6.56 4.83 -17.96
N PHE A 297 6.77 5.40 -16.77
CA PHE A 297 6.37 4.77 -15.51
C PHE A 297 4.87 4.58 -15.39
N PHE A 298 4.10 5.62 -15.71
CA PHE A 298 2.64 5.57 -15.62
C PHE A 298 2.06 4.72 -16.76
N ARG A 299 2.65 4.81 -17.95
CA ARG A 299 2.29 3.98 -19.10
C ARG A 299 2.48 2.49 -18.83
N SER A 300 3.62 2.08 -18.30
CA SER A 300 3.91 0.66 -18.02
C SER A 300 2.97 0.09 -16.96
N ALA A 301 2.63 0.89 -15.95
CA ALA A 301 1.64 0.51 -14.94
C ALA A 301 0.23 0.39 -15.54
N TYR A 302 -0.18 1.33 -16.41
CA TYR A 302 -1.45 1.26 -17.12
C TYR A 302 -1.53 0.00 -18.01
N ALA A 303 -0.44 -0.33 -18.73
CA ALA A 303 -0.33 -1.53 -19.56
C ALA A 303 -0.54 -2.82 -18.76
N ALA A 304 -0.02 -2.91 -17.53
CA ALA A 304 -0.26 -4.07 -16.66
C ALA A 304 -1.75 -4.21 -16.28
N GLY A 305 -2.44 -3.10 -16.03
CA GLY A 305 -3.89 -3.11 -15.81
C GLY A 305 -4.68 -3.51 -17.07
N LEU A 306 -4.22 -3.12 -18.27
CA LEU A 306 -4.81 -3.59 -19.53
C LEU A 306 -4.61 -5.09 -19.73
N ALA A 307 -3.41 -5.61 -19.49
CA ALA A 307 -3.14 -7.04 -19.55
C ALA A 307 -4.05 -7.82 -18.60
N ALA A 308 -4.26 -7.33 -17.37
CA ALA A 308 -5.22 -7.93 -16.45
C ALA A 308 -6.67 -7.87 -16.95
N ARG A 309 -7.07 -6.76 -17.57
CA ARG A 309 -8.40 -6.59 -18.17
C ARG A 309 -8.65 -7.58 -19.30
N GLU A 310 -7.66 -7.86 -20.14
CA GLU A 310 -7.77 -8.84 -21.23
C GLU A 310 -8.04 -10.26 -20.70
N LEU A 311 -7.57 -10.60 -19.50
CA LEU A 311 -7.81 -11.91 -18.88
C LEU A 311 -9.27 -12.11 -18.46
N LEU A 312 -10.06 -11.03 -18.36
CA LEU A 312 -11.47 -11.06 -17.98
C LEU A 312 -12.42 -11.25 -19.16
N GLY A 313 -11.92 -11.15 -20.40
CA GLY A 313 -12.74 -11.03 -21.62
C GLY A 313 -13.52 -9.73 -21.71
#